data_AF-A0A9W6KTH6-F1
#
_entry.id   AF-A0A9W6KTH6-F1
#
_cell.length_a   1.000
_cell.length_b   1.000
_cell.length_c   1.000
_cell.angle_alpha   90.00
_cell.angle_beta   90.00
_cell.angle_gamma   90.00
#
_symmetry.space_group_name_H-M   'P 1'
#
loop_
_entity.id
_entity.type
_entity.pdbx_description
1 polymer ?
#
loop_
_entity_poly.entity_id
_entity_poly.type
_entity_poly.pdbx_seq_one_letter_code
_entity_poly.pdbx_strand_id
1 'polypeptide(L)'
;MGRPARHDADSLLDAAVRLVGAGGPKALTMAAVAREAGGPSGSVYHRFAGRPSLAAALWLRTVERFQAGFFAALATGRPAAAARHVVAWCRAHPGEAGVLLYRADDFDREHWSDGERAALDAMNERAFAALRDLGGDRDKVVLALVDLPSALVRRHLRAGGEIPARAEELAEETAVLLLETCL
;
A
#
# COMPACT_ATOMS: atom_id res chain seq x y z
N MET A 1 -25.95 7.45 -16.80
CA MET A 1 -24.76 6.96 -16.06
C MET A 1 -25.10 5.60 -15.49
N GLY A 2 -24.43 4.53 -15.96
CA GLY A 2 -24.73 3.15 -15.57
C GLY A 2 -24.30 2.88 -14.15
N ARG A 3 -25.17 2.26 -13.35
CA ARG A 3 -24.86 1.79 -11.99
C ARG A 3 -23.60 0.91 -12.07
N PRO A 4 -22.54 1.16 -11.28
CA PRO A 4 -21.36 0.31 -11.31
C PRO A 4 -21.80 -1.13 -11.06
N ALA A 5 -21.31 -2.04 -11.90
CA ALA A 5 -21.62 -3.45 -11.74
C ALA A 5 -21.17 -3.85 -10.34
N ARG A 6 -22.07 -4.38 -9.51
CA ARG A 6 -21.85 -4.68 -8.09
C ARG A 6 -20.68 -5.65 -7.82
N HIS A 7 -20.09 -6.21 -8.87
CA HIS A 7 -18.98 -7.19 -8.88
C HIS A 7 -17.98 -6.90 -10.01
N ASP A 8 -17.65 -5.63 -10.22
CA ASP A 8 -16.45 -5.26 -10.98
C ASP A 8 -15.17 -5.60 -10.20
N ALA A 9 -14.00 -5.50 -10.85
CA ALA A 9 -12.75 -5.86 -10.21
C ALA A 9 -12.46 -5.02 -8.96
N ASP A 10 -12.80 -3.73 -8.98
CA ASP A 10 -12.47 -2.81 -7.90
C ASP A 10 -13.29 -3.11 -6.62
N SER A 11 -14.60 -3.33 -6.76
CA SER A 11 -15.45 -3.71 -5.62
C SER A 11 -15.06 -5.07 -5.00
N LEU A 12 -14.56 -6.02 -5.81
CA LEU A 12 -14.03 -7.28 -5.31
C LEU A 12 -12.71 -7.08 -4.55
N LEU A 13 -11.85 -6.18 -5.02
CA LEU A 13 -10.62 -5.84 -4.32
C LEU A 13 -10.89 -5.07 -3.02
N ASP A 14 -11.95 -4.27 -2.93
CA ASP A 14 -12.38 -3.65 -1.67
C ASP A 14 -12.87 -4.67 -0.64
N ALA A 15 -13.55 -5.73 -1.09
CA ALA A 15 -13.87 -6.88 -0.25
C ALA A 15 -12.61 -7.61 0.22
N ALA A 16 -11.63 -7.78 -0.68
CA ALA A 16 -10.35 -8.39 -0.35
C ALA A 16 -9.55 -7.58 0.69
N VAL A 17 -9.56 -6.24 0.61
CA VAL A 17 -8.97 -5.34 1.62
C VAL A 17 -9.53 -5.64 3.01
N ARG A 18 -10.86 -5.77 3.14
CA ARG A 18 -11.50 -6.04 4.44
C ARG A 18 -11.08 -7.40 5.03
N LEU A 19 -10.99 -8.43 4.18
CA LEU A 19 -10.54 -9.75 4.60
C LEU A 19 -9.08 -9.74 5.09
N VAL A 20 -8.20 -9.06 4.36
CA VAL A 20 -6.80 -8.93 4.76
C VAL A 20 -6.66 -8.11 6.04
N GLY A 21 -7.44 -7.03 6.20
CA GLY A 21 -7.48 -6.26 7.44
C GLY A 21 -7.88 -7.08 8.66
N ALA A 22 -8.81 -8.03 8.49
CA ALA A 22 -9.30 -8.87 9.59
C ALA A 22 -8.44 -10.11 9.89
N GLY A 23 -7.81 -10.71 8.88
CA GLY A 23 -7.13 -12.01 9.02
C GLY A 23 -5.81 -12.15 8.27
N GLY A 24 -5.25 -11.05 7.79
CA GLY A 24 -4.00 -11.02 7.02
C GLY A 24 -4.10 -11.70 5.64
N PRO A 25 -2.96 -11.81 4.92
CA PRO A 25 -2.91 -12.36 3.56
C PRO A 25 -3.43 -13.80 3.43
N LYS A 26 -3.39 -14.58 4.52
CA LYS A 26 -3.94 -15.95 4.55
C LYS A 26 -5.47 -15.99 4.50
N ALA A 27 -6.15 -14.93 4.95
CA ALA A 27 -7.61 -14.83 4.84
C ALA A 27 -8.10 -14.59 3.40
N LEU A 28 -7.20 -14.19 2.50
CA LEU A 28 -7.52 -13.93 1.11
C LEU A 28 -7.71 -15.24 0.33
N THR A 29 -8.98 -15.60 0.10
CA THR A 29 -9.36 -16.74 -0.76
C THR A 29 -10.45 -16.32 -1.73
N MET A 30 -10.53 -17.00 -2.88
CA MET A 30 -11.54 -16.74 -3.91
C MET A 30 -12.96 -16.81 -3.32
N ALA A 31 -13.23 -17.86 -2.54
CA ALA A 31 -14.53 -18.07 -1.91
C ALA A 31 -14.84 -17.02 -0.84
N ALA A 32 -13.85 -16.64 -0.02
CA ALA A 32 -14.03 -15.59 0.99
C ALA A 32 -14.34 -14.24 0.35
N VAL A 33 -13.64 -13.87 -0.74
CA VAL A 33 -13.90 -12.61 -1.47
C VAL A 33 -15.29 -12.61 -2.09
N ALA A 34 -15.71 -13.71 -2.73
CA ALA A 34 -17.06 -13.79 -3.31
C ALA A 34 -18.14 -13.61 -2.23
N ARG A 35 -17.98 -14.28 -1.09
CA ARG A 35 -18.89 -14.18 0.06
C ARG A 35 -18.91 -12.76 0.63
N GLU A 36 -17.75 -12.16 0.84
CA GLU A 36 -17.60 -10.80 1.37
C GLU A 36 -18.17 -9.73 0.42
N ALA A 37 -18.07 -9.95 -0.89
CA ALA A 37 -18.67 -9.09 -1.90
C ALA A 37 -20.19 -9.31 -2.06
N GLY A 38 -20.77 -10.29 -1.37
CA GLY A 38 -22.18 -10.66 -1.48
C GLY A 38 -22.58 -11.18 -2.87
N GLY A 39 -21.62 -11.74 -3.61
CA GLY A 39 -21.81 -12.21 -4.99
C GLY A 39 -21.67 -13.73 -5.12
N PRO A 40 -22.13 -14.32 -6.24
CA PRO A 40 -21.85 -15.72 -6.56
C PRO A 40 -20.34 -15.96 -6.70
N SER A 41 -19.87 -17.16 -6.33
CA SER A 41 -18.45 -17.54 -6.43
C SER A 41 -17.85 -17.27 -7.81
N GLY A 42 -18.61 -17.49 -8.88
CA GLY A 42 -18.18 -17.26 -10.25
C GLY A 42 -17.76 -15.82 -10.55
N SER A 43 -18.28 -14.83 -9.83
CA SER A 43 -17.94 -13.42 -10.05
C SER A 43 -16.44 -13.14 -9.91
N VAL A 44 -15.77 -13.75 -8.93
CA VAL A 44 -14.33 -13.57 -8.70
C VAL A 44 -13.51 -14.30 -9.77
N TYR A 45 -13.89 -15.54 -10.13
CA TYR A 45 -13.20 -16.34 -11.14
C TYR A 45 -13.31 -15.76 -12.56
N HIS A 46 -14.33 -14.95 -12.84
CA HIS A 46 -14.43 -14.21 -14.11
C HIS A 46 -13.48 -13.02 -14.21
N ARG A 47 -12.82 -12.60 -13.12
CA ARG A 47 -11.91 -11.44 -13.11
C ARG A 47 -10.47 -11.83 -12.78
N PHE A 48 -10.31 -12.82 -11.91
CA PHE A 48 -9.00 -13.28 -11.46
C PHE A 48 -8.88 -14.77 -11.75
N ALA A 49 -7.79 -15.17 -12.40
CA ALA A 49 -7.54 -16.56 -12.77
C ALA A 49 -7.40 -17.50 -11.56
N GLY A 50 -7.09 -16.94 -10.39
CA GLY A 50 -6.97 -17.66 -9.13
C GLY A 50 -6.51 -16.74 -8.00
N ARG A 51 -6.24 -17.35 -6.84
CA ARG A 51 -5.77 -16.62 -5.65
C ARG A 51 -4.49 -15.80 -5.89
N PRO A 52 -3.45 -16.29 -6.60
CA PRO A 52 -2.26 -15.50 -6.85
C PRO A 52 -2.56 -14.22 -7.65
N SER A 53 -3.37 -14.31 -8.70
CA SER A 53 -3.74 -13.14 -9.51
C SER A 53 -4.62 -12.14 -8.75
N LEU A 54 -5.55 -12.63 -7.92
CA LEU A 54 -6.31 -11.78 -6.99
C LEU A 54 -5.39 -11.07 -5.99
N ALA A 55 -4.41 -11.78 -5.44
CA ALA A 55 -3.45 -11.23 -4.47
C ALA A 55 -2.52 -10.19 -5.11
N ALA A 56 -2.02 -10.47 -6.32
CA ALA A 56 -1.25 -9.52 -7.12
C ALA A 56 -2.04 -8.25 -7.40
N ALA A 57 -3.27 -8.38 -7.91
CA ALA A 57 -4.13 -7.24 -8.22
C ALA A 57 -4.44 -6.39 -6.96
N LEU A 58 -4.70 -7.03 -5.82
CA LEU A 58 -4.92 -6.34 -4.54
C LEU A 58 -3.69 -5.53 -4.13
N TRP A 59 -2.52 -6.16 -4.13
CA TRP A 59 -1.29 -5.53 -3.67
C TRP A 59 -0.86 -4.40 -4.61
N LEU A 60 -0.83 -4.65 -5.93
CA LEU A 60 -0.46 -3.66 -6.94
C LEU A 60 -1.39 -2.44 -6.91
N ARG A 61 -2.71 -2.65 -6.87
CA ARG A 61 -3.68 -1.54 -6.75
C ARG A 61 -3.43 -0.70 -5.50
N THR A 62 -3.19 -1.36 -4.37
CA THR A 62 -2.95 -0.69 -3.09
C THR A 62 -1.71 0.19 -3.17
N VAL A 63 -0.60 -0.36 -3.67
CA VAL A 63 0.67 0.37 -3.78
C VAL A 63 0.57 1.50 -4.80
N GLU A 64 -0.15 1.31 -5.92
CA GLU A 64 -0.35 2.35 -6.94
C GLU A 64 -1.13 3.54 -6.36
N ARG A 65 -2.24 3.29 -5.66
CA ARG A 65 -3.03 4.33 -5.00
C ARG A 65 -2.22 5.09 -3.95
N PHE A 66 -1.41 4.38 -3.17
CA PHE A 66 -0.52 4.98 -2.19
C PHE A 66 0.56 5.86 -2.85
N GLN A 67 1.24 5.32 -3.87
CA GLN A 67 2.36 5.96 -4.54
C GLN A 67 1.96 7.26 -5.24
N ALA A 68 0.73 7.36 -5.77
CA ALA A 68 0.24 8.58 -6.41
C ALA A 68 0.39 9.81 -5.49
N GLY A 69 -0.06 9.70 -4.23
CA GLY A 69 0.08 10.80 -3.27
C GLY A 69 1.51 10.96 -2.73
N PHE A 70 2.27 9.86 -2.64
CA PHE A 70 3.67 9.90 -2.21
C PHE A 70 4.53 10.70 -3.21
N PHE A 71 4.38 10.44 -4.51
CA PHE A 71 5.07 11.20 -5.55
C PHE A 71 4.59 12.64 -5.63
N ALA A 72 3.29 12.89 -5.47
CA ALA A 72 2.78 14.26 -5.39
C ALA A 72 3.41 15.05 -4.22
N ALA A 73 3.59 14.40 -3.06
CA ALA A 73 4.23 15.02 -1.90
C ALA A 73 5.72 15.32 -2.16
N LEU A 74 6.47 14.40 -2.79
CA LEU A 74 7.86 14.63 -3.20
C LEU A 74 7.99 15.80 -4.18
N ALA A 75 7.07 15.90 -5.14
CA ALA A 75 7.06 16.96 -6.15
C ALA A 75 6.84 18.38 -5.58
N THR A 76 6.47 18.51 -4.30
CA THR A 76 6.35 19.81 -3.62
C THR A 76 7.69 20.48 -3.32
N GLY A 77 8.83 19.78 -3.52
CA GLY A 77 10.15 20.26 -3.15
C GLY A 77 10.43 20.23 -1.65
N ARG A 78 9.54 19.64 -0.84
CA ARG A 78 9.70 19.41 0.60
C ARG A 78 9.63 17.90 0.88
N PRO A 79 10.75 17.16 0.78
CA PRO A 79 10.72 15.69 0.84
C PRO A 79 10.09 15.13 2.12
N ALA A 80 10.21 15.82 3.25
CA ALA A 80 9.56 15.44 4.51
C ALA A 80 8.02 15.35 4.42
N ALA A 81 7.39 16.06 3.47
CA ALA A 81 5.96 15.93 3.21
C ALA A 81 5.58 14.52 2.73
N ALA A 82 6.50 13.78 2.11
CA ALA A 82 6.28 12.39 1.73
C ALA A 82 6.21 11.46 2.95
N ALA A 83 7.03 11.70 3.98
CA ALA A 83 6.94 10.97 5.25
C ALA A 83 5.59 11.23 5.95
N ARG A 84 5.13 12.50 5.93
CA ARG A 84 3.78 12.86 6.40
C ARG A 84 2.70 12.09 5.65
N HIS A 85 2.81 12.06 4.32
CA HIS A 85 1.85 11.38 3.45
C HIS A 85 1.74 9.89 3.78
N VAL A 86 2.85 9.20 4.09
CA VAL A 86 2.82 7.79 4.48
C VAL A 86 1.84 7.55 5.63
N VAL A 87 1.95 8.36 6.68
CA VAL A 87 1.11 8.23 7.87
C VAL A 87 -0.32 8.68 7.60
N ALA A 88 -0.49 9.84 6.95
CA ALA A 88 -1.80 10.42 6.65
C ALA A 88 -2.64 9.49 5.76
N TRP A 89 -2.02 8.90 4.74
CA TRP A 89 -2.69 7.96 3.84
C TRP A 89 -3.11 6.69 4.58
N CYS A 90 -2.23 6.12 5.41
CA CYS A 90 -2.56 4.94 6.21
C CYS A 90 -3.69 5.20 7.22
N ARG A 91 -3.73 6.40 7.82
CA ARG A 91 -4.80 6.82 8.72
C ARG A 91 -6.14 6.94 7.99
N ALA A 92 -6.13 7.50 6.78
CA ALA A 92 -7.34 7.65 5.97
C ALA A 92 -7.84 6.32 5.38
N HIS A 93 -6.94 5.33 5.18
CA HIS A 93 -7.24 4.07 4.51
C HIS A 93 -6.78 2.86 5.36
N PRO A 94 -7.33 2.64 6.57
CA PRO A 94 -6.80 1.64 7.51
C PRO A 94 -6.80 0.21 6.97
N GLY A 95 -7.80 -0.17 6.15
CA GLY A 95 -7.83 -1.47 5.50
C GLY A 95 -6.69 -1.66 4.50
N GLU A 96 -6.49 -0.67 3.61
CA GLU A 96 -5.43 -0.70 2.60
C GLU A 96 -4.04 -0.51 3.25
N ALA A 97 -3.93 0.21 4.37
CA ALA A 97 -2.72 0.27 5.19
C ALA A 97 -2.31 -1.12 5.69
N GLY A 98 -3.28 -1.95 6.06
CA GLY A 98 -3.05 -3.35 6.41
C GLY A 98 -2.38 -4.12 5.27
N VAL A 99 -2.83 -3.92 4.02
CA VAL A 99 -2.23 -4.53 2.82
C VAL A 99 -0.84 -3.95 2.53
N LEU A 100 -0.70 -2.63 2.55
CA LEU A 100 0.53 -1.90 2.21
C LEU A 100 1.72 -2.29 3.11
N LEU A 101 1.47 -2.63 4.37
CA LEU A 101 2.52 -2.93 5.34
C LEU A 101 3.06 -4.37 5.25
N TYR A 102 2.36 -5.25 4.54
CA TYR A 102 2.86 -6.57 4.14
C TYR A 102 3.76 -6.47 2.90
N ARG A 103 4.63 -7.46 2.73
CA ARG A 103 5.45 -7.59 1.53
C ARG A 103 4.64 -8.24 0.42
N ALA A 104 5.00 -7.98 -0.83
CA ALA A 104 4.44 -8.73 -1.96
C ALA A 104 4.66 -10.25 -1.79
N ASP A 105 5.78 -10.67 -1.18
CA ASP A 105 6.07 -12.07 -0.85
C ASP A 105 5.00 -12.71 0.06
N ASP A 106 4.35 -11.92 0.94
CA ASP A 106 3.26 -12.40 1.79
C ASP A 106 1.96 -12.66 0.99
N PHE A 107 1.91 -12.17 -0.26
CA PHE A 107 0.81 -12.30 -1.23
C PHE A 107 1.14 -13.29 -2.36
N ASP A 108 1.95 -14.30 -2.06
CA ASP A 108 2.21 -15.43 -2.96
C ASP A 108 2.90 -15.01 -4.27
N ARG A 109 3.84 -14.05 -4.17
CA ARG A 109 4.55 -13.44 -5.31
C ARG A 109 5.23 -14.45 -6.23
N GLU A 110 5.69 -15.57 -5.69
CA GLU A 110 6.32 -16.63 -6.48
C GLU A 110 5.38 -17.21 -7.56
N HIS A 111 4.07 -17.18 -7.32
CA HIS A 111 3.04 -17.69 -8.22
C HIS A 111 2.36 -16.61 -9.08
N TRP A 112 2.84 -15.36 -9.04
CA TRP A 112 2.34 -14.31 -9.93
C TRP A 112 2.68 -14.63 -11.39
N SER A 113 2.00 -14.00 -12.33
CA SER A 113 2.36 -14.03 -13.75
C SER A 113 3.58 -13.13 -14.02
N ASP A 114 4.20 -13.30 -15.20
CA ASP A 114 5.29 -12.42 -15.64
C ASP A 114 4.84 -10.96 -15.74
N GLY A 115 3.60 -10.73 -16.19
CA GLY A 115 3.03 -9.37 -16.27
C GLY A 115 2.87 -8.72 -14.90
N GLU A 116 2.39 -9.46 -13.90
CA GLU A 116 2.23 -8.96 -12.52
C GLU A 116 3.59 -8.68 -11.86
N ARG A 117 4.60 -9.53 -12.09
CA ARG A 117 5.99 -9.27 -11.66
C ARG A 117 6.59 -8.03 -12.33
N ALA A 118 6.42 -7.89 -13.65
CA ALA A 118 6.89 -6.72 -14.38
C ALA A 118 6.22 -5.42 -13.91
N ALA A 119 4.93 -5.47 -13.55
CA ALA A 119 4.23 -4.33 -12.97
C ALA A 119 4.82 -3.93 -11.61
N LEU A 120 5.09 -4.90 -10.72
CA LEU A 120 5.79 -4.67 -9.46
C LEU A 120 7.16 -4.04 -9.68
N ASP A 121 7.96 -4.58 -10.61
CA ASP A 121 9.30 -4.08 -10.91
C ASP A 121 9.25 -2.63 -11.41
N ALA A 122 8.30 -2.30 -12.29
CA ALA A 122 8.10 -0.93 -12.75
C ALA A 122 7.71 0.04 -11.62
N MET A 123 6.86 -0.41 -10.68
CA MET A 123 6.46 0.40 -9.51
C MET A 123 7.62 0.60 -8.53
N ASN A 124 8.44 -0.42 -8.34
CA ASN A 124 9.65 -0.35 -7.51
C ASN A 124 10.69 0.59 -8.14
N GLU A 125 10.95 0.46 -9.44
CA GLU A 125 11.89 1.34 -10.15
C GLU A 125 11.46 2.80 -10.06
N ARG A 126 10.18 3.09 -10.26
CA ARG A 126 9.64 4.44 -10.11
C ARG A 126 9.84 5.00 -8.69
N ALA A 127 9.59 4.20 -7.67
CA ALA A 127 9.80 4.60 -6.28
C ALA A 127 11.28 4.83 -5.95
N PHE A 128 12.15 3.91 -6.36
CA PHE A 128 13.59 4.04 -6.14
C PHE A 128 14.20 5.21 -6.91
N ALA A 129 13.74 5.46 -8.14
CA ALA A 129 14.15 6.62 -8.91
C ALA A 129 13.78 7.93 -8.19
N ALA A 130 12.52 8.06 -7.76
CA ALA A 130 12.06 9.25 -7.05
C ALA A 130 12.85 9.53 -5.77
N LEU A 131 13.21 8.48 -5.01
CA LEU A 131 14.02 8.64 -3.80
C LEU A 131 15.49 8.97 -4.12
N ARG A 132 16.05 8.37 -5.17
CA ARG A 132 17.43 8.64 -5.63
C ARG A 132 17.59 10.07 -6.14
N ASP A 133 16.57 10.60 -6.83
CA ASP A 133 16.58 11.94 -7.40
C ASP A 133 16.57 13.05 -6.33
N LEU A 134 16.27 12.73 -5.07
CA LEU A 134 16.44 13.64 -3.93
C LEU A 134 17.91 13.92 -3.60
N GLY A 135 18.84 13.05 -4.03
CA GLY A 135 20.25 13.13 -3.67
C GLY A 135 20.52 12.77 -2.20
N GLY A 136 21.76 13.00 -1.77
CA GLY A 136 22.22 12.69 -0.42
C GLY A 136 22.48 11.20 -0.16
N ASP A 137 22.59 10.85 1.12
CA ASP A 137 22.78 9.47 1.57
C ASP A 137 21.47 8.67 1.41
N ARG A 138 21.50 7.68 0.51
CA ARG A 138 20.35 6.84 0.18
C ARG A 138 19.74 6.15 1.40
N ASP A 139 20.57 5.63 2.29
CA ASP A 139 20.08 4.87 3.44
C ASP A 139 19.35 5.79 4.41
N LYS A 140 19.85 7.02 4.58
CA LYS A 140 19.17 8.04 5.39
C LYS A 140 17.86 8.52 4.76
N VAL A 141 17.82 8.71 3.44
CA VAL A 141 16.58 9.09 2.71
C VAL A 141 15.50 8.02 2.86
N VAL A 142 15.86 6.75 2.64
CA VAL A 142 14.94 5.62 2.79
C VAL A 142 14.47 5.50 4.24
N LEU A 143 15.40 5.62 5.20
CA LEU A 143 15.08 5.58 6.62
C LEU A 143 14.08 6.68 7.01
N ALA A 144 14.33 7.92 6.58
CA ALA A 144 13.51 9.08 6.91
C ALA A 144 12.11 9.04 6.27
N LEU A 145 12.03 8.64 5.00
CA LEU A 145 10.80 8.77 4.21
C LEU A 145 9.96 7.50 4.12
N VAL A 146 10.54 6.33 4.39
CA VAL A 146 9.87 5.03 4.24
C VAL A 146 9.87 4.26 5.54
N ASP A 147 11.04 3.96 6.11
CA ASP A 147 11.13 3.00 7.21
C ASP A 147 10.53 3.55 8.51
N LEU A 148 10.92 4.76 8.92
CA LEU A 148 10.41 5.38 10.15
C LEU A 148 8.91 5.66 10.11
N PRO A 149 8.33 6.31 9.07
CA PRO A 149 6.88 6.49 9.02
C PRO A 149 6.13 5.16 8.94
N SER A 150 6.65 4.16 8.21
CA SER A 150 6.04 2.82 8.19
C SER A 150 6.09 2.13 9.56
N ALA A 151 7.19 2.28 10.30
CA ALA A 151 7.33 1.77 11.67
C ALA A 151 6.34 2.46 12.62
N LEU A 152 6.15 3.77 12.47
CA LEU A 152 5.17 4.54 13.23
C LEU A 152 3.75 4.03 12.98
N VAL A 153 3.36 3.82 11.72
CA VAL A 153 2.06 3.23 11.37
C VAL A 153 1.92 1.82 11.97
N ARG A 154 2.92 0.94 11.78
CA ARG A 154 2.90 -0.43 12.33
C ARG A 154 2.73 -0.46 13.84
N ARG A 155 3.37 0.46 14.57
CA ARG A 155 3.24 0.58 16.02
C ARG A 155 1.79 0.80 16.44
N HIS A 156 1.06 1.68 15.76
CA HIS A 156 -0.32 2.00 16.08
C HIS A 156 -1.28 0.87 15.69
N LEU A 157 -1.13 0.29 14.49
CA LEU A 157 -1.98 -0.82 14.06
C LEU A 157 -1.82 -2.07 14.92
N ARG A 158 -0.59 -2.40 15.36
CA ARG A 158 -0.34 -3.53 16.27
C ARG A 158 -0.96 -3.34 17.65
N ALA A 159 -1.10 -2.10 18.10
CA ALA A 159 -1.77 -1.78 19.36
C ALA A 159 -3.31 -1.86 19.26
N GLY A 160 -3.85 -2.16 18.07
CA GLY A 160 -5.30 -2.20 17.82
C GLY A 160 -5.98 -0.83 17.89
N GLY A 161 -5.20 0.25 17.89
CA GLY A 161 -5.69 1.63 18.02
C GLY A 161 -5.71 2.38 16.68
N GLU A 162 -6.38 3.53 16.69
CA GLU A 162 -6.34 4.48 15.58
C GLU A 162 -4.96 5.16 15.50
N ILE A 163 -4.55 5.52 14.29
CA ILE A 163 -3.34 6.33 14.08
C ILE A 163 -3.68 7.78 14.45
N PRO A 164 -3.06 8.36 15.49
CA PRO A 164 -3.39 9.72 15.92
C PRO A 164 -2.89 10.76 14.92
N ALA A 165 -3.58 11.90 14.81
CA ALA A 165 -3.18 12.99 13.91
C ALA A 165 -1.74 13.47 14.15
N ARG A 166 -1.30 13.50 15.42
CA ARG A 166 0.09 13.85 15.79
C ARG A 166 1.15 12.92 15.19
N ALA A 167 0.79 11.69 14.79
CA ALA A 167 1.73 10.80 14.12
C ALA A 167 2.15 11.32 12.73
N GLU A 168 1.27 12.06 12.04
CA GLU A 168 1.63 12.68 10.75
C GLU A 168 2.70 13.75 10.93
N GLU A 169 2.49 14.64 11.91
CA GLU A 169 3.44 15.71 12.25
C GLU A 169 4.76 15.12 12.74
N LEU A 170 4.71 14.08 13.58
CA LEU A 170 5.91 13.42 14.08
C LEU A 170 6.75 12.79 12.95
N ALA A 171 6.10 12.19 11.95
CA ALA A 171 6.80 11.66 10.78
C ALA A 171 7.46 12.77 9.95
N GLU A 172 6.76 13.89 9.74
CA GLU A 172 7.30 15.05 9.02
C GLU A 172 8.49 15.67 9.76
N GLU A 173 8.34 15.96 11.06
CA GLU A 173 9.39 16.54 11.92
C GLU A 173 10.64 15.65 11.96
N THR A 174 10.46 14.34 12.13
CA THR A 174 11.57 13.38 12.16
C THR A 174 12.29 13.31 10.81
N ALA A 175 11.54 13.35 9.71
CA ALA A 175 12.12 13.36 8.37
C ALA A 175 12.93 14.63 8.09
N VAL A 176 12.44 15.81 8.52
CA VAL A 176 13.20 17.06 8.44
C VAL A 176 14.55 16.92 9.15
N LEU A 177 14.54 16.50 10.41
CA LEU A 177 15.77 16.37 11.22
C LEU A 177 16.79 15.42 10.60
N LEU A 178 16.34 14.31 10.00
CA LEU A 178 17.25 13.35 9.37
C LEU A 178 17.79 13.87 8.04
N LEU A 179 16.95 14.47 7.21
CA LEU A 179 17.35 14.94 5.88
C LEU A 179 18.26 16.18 5.94
N GLU A 180 18.12 17.03 6.95
CA GLU A 180 19.04 18.15 7.21
C GLU A 180 20.47 17.69 7.52
N THR A 181 20.67 16.42 7.92
CA THR A 181 22.01 15.84 8.09
C THR A 181 22.55 15.14 6.82
N CYS A 182 21.87 15.29 5.67
CA CYS A 182 22.13 14.56 4.42
C CYS A 182 22.34 15.44 3.19
N LEU A 183 21.74 16.64 3.16
CA LEU A 183 21.81 17.63 2.08
C LEU A 183 22.80 18.73 2.46
#